data_AF-A0A428UXZ4-F1
#
_entry.id   AF-A0A428UXZ4-F1
#
_cell.length_a   1.000
_cell.length_b   1.000
_cell.length_c   1.000
_cell.angle_alpha   90.00
_cell.angle_beta   90.00
_cell.angle_gamma   90.00
#
_symmetry.space_group_name_H-M   'P 1'
#
loop_
_entity.id
_entity.type
_entity.pdbx_description
1 polymer ?
#
loop_
_entity_poly.entity_id
_entity_poly.type
_entity_poly.pdbx_seq_one_letter_code
_entity_poly.pdbx_strand_id
1 'polypeptide(L)'
;MATYKITIKNKSGQTQNYCFFNERPTVSGAAVTGELWSNIMKTAEYTPDQGVATFKVSGEYFAICGKIDTSSGPNGTVTVSKTVPIQVGESLGGKVTLGSTVPLIVHKRKACDIGHVKTPGGGKIGNFQFDTTCKDDNIFTAADAKANNLLIGVASSKDGDIGTAMATFHPAPNVTYQVQPKPVYYVAFGSSFEVGDLVKVEAVGSSLAVDFVARSVNEVTIIHDDTNTLYFQ
;
A
#
# COMPACT_ATOMS: atom_id res chain seq x y z
N MET A 1 9.93 -5.14 15.76
CA MET A 1 9.29 -4.38 14.66
C MET A 1 7.89 -3.98 15.07
N ALA A 2 7.41 -2.80 14.67
CA ALA A 2 6.10 -2.32 15.05
C ALA A 2 5.01 -3.11 14.31
N THR A 3 3.96 -3.51 15.02
CA THR A 3 2.71 -4.01 14.44
C THR A 3 1.64 -3.02 14.83
N TYR A 4 0.91 -2.50 13.86
CA TYR A 4 -0.20 -1.59 14.12
C TYR A 4 -1.50 -2.36 14.26
N LYS A 5 -2.29 -2.01 15.26
CA LYS A 5 -3.57 -2.65 15.56
C LYS A 5 -4.67 -1.61 15.68
N ILE A 6 -5.79 -1.87 15.02
CA ILE A 6 -7.01 -1.08 15.13
C ILE A 6 -8.10 -2.01 15.64
N THR A 7 -8.79 -1.59 16.69
CA THR A 7 -9.97 -2.26 17.21
C THR A 7 -11.18 -1.34 17.05
N ILE A 8 -12.24 -1.81 16.40
CA ILE A 8 -13.49 -1.06 16.22
C ILE A 8 -14.55 -1.70 17.10
N LYS A 9 -15.16 -0.91 17.99
CA LYS A 9 -16.33 -1.30 18.77
C LYS A 9 -17.57 -0.83 18.03
N ASN A 10 -18.35 -1.78 17.52
CA ASN A 10 -19.60 -1.47 16.86
C ASN A 10 -20.65 -1.14 17.92
N LYS A 11 -21.08 0.11 17.97
CA LYS A 11 -22.20 0.59 18.78
C LYS A 11 -23.21 1.33 17.90
N SER A 12 -23.28 0.98 16.61
CA SER A 12 -24.15 1.66 15.66
C SER A 12 -25.61 1.23 15.76
N GLY A 13 -25.95 0.31 16.66
CA GLY A 13 -27.28 -0.28 16.78
C GLY A 13 -27.62 -1.28 15.67
N GLN A 14 -26.69 -1.58 14.77
CA GLN A 14 -26.88 -2.49 13.63
C GLN A 14 -25.61 -3.27 13.33
N THR A 15 -25.75 -4.38 12.59
CA THR A 15 -24.60 -5.11 12.04
C THR A 15 -23.91 -4.27 10.97
N GLN A 16 -22.57 -4.23 10.99
CA GLN A 16 -21.77 -3.42 10.09
C GLN A 16 -20.66 -4.21 9.40
N ASN A 17 -20.31 -3.78 8.20
CA ASN A 17 -19.09 -4.21 7.51
C ASN A 17 -18.08 -3.07 7.55
N TYR A 18 -16.82 -3.40 7.83
CA TYR A 18 -15.72 -2.44 7.87
C TYR A 18 -14.68 -2.78 6.81
N CYS A 19 -14.07 -1.77 6.22
CA CYS A 19 -12.84 -1.91 5.46
C CYS A 19 -11.71 -1.07 6.05
N PHE A 20 -10.51 -1.53 5.77
CA PHE A 20 -9.26 -0.96 6.19
C PHE A 20 -8.35 -0.84 4.97
N PHE A 21 -7.89 0.37 4.69
CA PHE A 21 -7.00 0.68 3.57
C PHE A 21 -6.00 1.75 3.99
N ASN A 22 -4.88 1.86 3.29
CA ASN A 22 -3.84 2.82 3.62
C ASN A 22 -4.03 4.15 2.89
N GLU A 23 -3.46 5.21 3.47
CA GLU A 23 -3.14 6.44 2.75
C GLU A 23 -2.16 6.15 1.61
N ARG A 24 -2.33 6.87 0.49
CA ARG A 24 -1.46 6.71 -0.66
C ARG A 24 -0.03 7.14 -0.28
N PRO A 25 0.98 6.32 -0.59
CA PRO A 25 2.36 6.74 -0.45
C PRO A 25 2.63 7.93 -1.38
N THR A 26 3.58 8.76 -1.00
CA THR A 26 4.05 9.81 -1.89
C THR A 26 5.10 9.21 -2.82
N VAL A 27 4.86 9.29 -4.13
CA VAL A 27 5.80 8.84 -5.16
C VAL A 27 6.31 10.07 -5.90
N SER A 28 7.63 10.23 -6.01
CA SER A 28 8.25 11.30 -6.79
C SER A 28 9.30 10.77 -7.75
N GLY A 29 9.46 11.46 -8.89
CA GLY A 29 10.33 11.08 -10.00
C GLY A 29 9.86 11.78 -11.28
N ALA A 30 10.75 11.97 -12.26
CA ALA A 30 10.49 12.81 -13.45
C ALA A 30 9.33 12.33 -14.35
N ALA A 31 8.77 11.13 -14.12
CA ALA A 31 7.68 10.58 -14.92
C ALA A 31 6.74 9.67 -14.10
N VAL A 32 6.22 10.14 -12.97
CA VAL A 32 5.03 9.51 -12.36
C VAL A 32 3.83 9.86 -13.25
N THR A 33 3.58 9.03 -14.27
CA THR A 33 2.43 9.19 -15.17
C THR A 33 1.40 8.12 -14.84
N GLY A 34 0.35 8.47 -14.08
CA GLY A 34 -0.76 7.56 -13.78
C GLY A 34 -1.46 7.89 -12.47
N GLU A 35 -2.64 7.29 -12.27
CA GLU A 35 -3.34 7.34 -10.99
C GLU A 35 -2.65 6.40 -9.98
N LEU A 36 -2.37 6.92 -8.79
CA LEU A 36 -1.97 6.12 -7.64
C LEU A 36 -3.25 5.65 -6.94
N TRP A 37 -3.39 4.34 -6.80
CA TRP A 37 -4.51 3.70 -6.12
C TRP A 37 -4.11 3.22 -4.73
N SER A 38 -5.02 3.32 -3.76
CA SER A 38 -4.95 2.55 -2.51
C SER A 38 -5.75 1.26 -2.71
N ASN A 39 -5.38 0.20 -1.98
CA ASN A 39 -6.15 -1.05 -2.02
C ASN A 39 -6.85 -1.26 -0.70
N ILE A 40 -8.03 -1.89 -0.74
CA ILE A 40 -8.64 -2.44 0.46
C ILE A 40 -7.74 -3.57 0.97
N MET A 41 -7.10 -3.33 2.11
CA MET A 41 -6.13 -4.28 2.67
C MET A 41 -6.84 -5.37 3.45
N LYS A 42 -7.84 -4.99 4.24
CA LYS A 42 -8.60 -5.92 5.09
C LYS A 42 -10.06 -5.50 5.18
N THR A 43 -10.92 -6.50 5.35
CA THR A 43 -12.34 -6.31 5.59
C THR A 43 -12.75 -7.09 6.84
N ALA A 44 -13.79 -6.60 7.52
CA ALA A 44 -14.45 -7.30 8.61
C ALA A 44 -15.95 -7.23 8.34
N GLU A 45 -16.50 -8.32 7.84
CA GLU A 45 -17.91 -8.41 7.47
C GLU A 45 -18.77 -8.89 8.64
N TYR A 46 -20.02 -8.48 8.64
CA TYR A 46 -21.07 -8.89 9.57
C TYR A 46 -20.69 -8.70 11.05
N THR A 47 -20.02 -7.60 11.40
CA THR A 47 -19.72 -7.26 12.79
C THR A 47 -21.02 -6.87 13.50
N PRO A 48 -21.56 -7.67 14.43
CA PRO A 48 -22.86 -7.38 15.06
C PRO A 48 -22.82 -6.12 15.91
N ASP A 49 -23.98 -5.58 16.28
CA ASP A 49 -24.06 -4.53 17.31
C ASP A 49 -23.43 -5.02 18.63
N GLN A 50 -22.76 -4.12 19.34
CA GLN A 50 -21.86 -4.40 20.48
C GLN A 50 -20.67 -5.33 20.15
N GLY A 51 -20.51 -5.73 18.87
CA GLY A 51 -19.42 -6.54 18.38
C GLY A 51 -18.11 -5.78 18.22
N VAL A 52 -17.04 -6.52 17.93
CA VAL A 52 -15.70 -5.96 17.78
C VAL A 52 -15.06 -6.47 16.48
N ALA A 53 -14.60 -5.53 15.66
CA ALA A 53 -13.71 -5.82 14.53
C ALA A 53 -12.26 -5.48 14.90
N THR A 54 -11.29 -6.24 14.42
CA THR A 54 -9.86 -5.95 14.65
C THR A 54 -9.04 -6.12 13.38
N PHE A 55 -8.27 -5.08 13.06
CA PHE A 55 -7.29 -5.08 11.98
C PHE A 55 -5.88 -5.03 12.54
N LYS A 56 -4.96 -5.77 11.91
CA LYS A 56 -3.53 -5.76 12.22
C LYS A 56 -2.72 -5.60 10.95
N VAL A 57 -1.69 -4.77 10.96
CA VAL A 57 -0.80 -4.56 9.82
C VAL A 57 0.65 -4.46 10.31
N SER A 58 1.59 -5.01 9.55
CA SER A 58 3.01 -4.86 9.86
C SER A 58 3.45 -3.41 9.62
N GLY A 59 4.34 -2.90 10.46
CA GLY A 59 5.09 -1.67 10.19
C GLY A 59 6.30 -1.89 9.28
N GLU A 60 6.53 -3.11 8.82
CA GLU A 60 7.52 -3.41 7.79
C GLU A 60 6.99 -3.11 6.40
N TYR A 61 7.89 -2.66 5.52
CA TYR A 61 7.57 -2.38 4.13
C TYR A 61 8.35 -3.31 3.21
N PHE A 62 7.68 -3.66 2.12
CA PHE A 62 8.21 -4.51 1.07
C PHE A 62 8.00 -3.82 -0.26
N ALA A 63 8.98 -3.91 -1.14
CA ALA A 63 8.77 -3.57 -2.54
C ALA A 63 8.15 -4.76 -3.26
N ILE A 64 7.14 -4.48 -4.07
CA ILE A 64 6.42 -5.49 -4.85
C ILE A 64 6.50 -5.17 -6.34
N CYS A 65 6.48 -6.22 -7.16
CA CYS A 65 6.18 -6.11 -8.58
C CYS A 65 5.15 -7.18 -8.98
N GLY A 66 4.27 -6.82 -9.91
CA GLY A 66 3.21 -7.72 -10.35
C GLY A 66 2.49 -7.26 -11.61
N LYS A 67 1.23 -7.70 -11.74
CA LYS A 67 0.32 -7.30 -12.80
C LYS A 67 -1.07 -6.95 -12.26
N ILE A 68 -1.83 -6.15 -13.01
CA ILE A 68 -3.29 -6.07 -12.84
C ILE A 68 -3.92 -7.18 -13.68
N ASP A 69 -4.67 -8.05 -13.03
CA ASP A 69 -5.63 -8.93 -13.66
C ASP A 69 -6.97 -8.20 -13.79
N THR A 70 -7.33 -7.77 -15.00
CA THR A 70 -8.61 -7.09 -15.25
C THR A 70 -9.73 -8.06 -15.63
N SER A 71 -9.51 -9.38 -15.54
CA SER A 71 -10.55 -10.37 -15.87
C SER A 71 -11.65 -10.48 -14.81
N SER A 72 -11.39 -9.99 -13.59
CA SER A 72 -12.30 -10.05 -12.44
C SER A 72 -13.25 -8.84 -12.30
N GLY A 73 -13.09 -7.77 -13.10
CA GLY A 73 -13.97 -6.61 -13.03
C GLY A 73 -13.32 -5.30 -13.51
N PRO A 74 -14.09 -4.19 -13.54
CA PRO A 74 -13.62 -2.90 -14.05
C PRO A 74 -12.44 -2.29 -13.27
N ASN A 75 -12.25 -2.70 -12.01
CA ASN A 75 -11.15 -2.23 -11.16
C ASN A 75 -9.94 -3.19 -11.16
N GLY A 76 -10.11 -4.43 -11.64
CA GLY A 76 -9.08 -5.47 -11.66
C GLY A 76 -8.53 -5.85 -10.28
N THR A 77 -7.72 -6.91 -10.27
CA THR A 77 -7.12 -7.52 -9.08
C THR A 77 -5.59 -7.50 -9.27
N VAL A 78 -4.83 -6.94 -8.32
CA VAL A 78 -3.36 -6.98 -8.37
C VAL A 78 -2.84 -8.38 -8.07
N THR A 79 -2.16 -8.99 -9.03
CA THR A 79 -1.37 -10.22 -8.83
C THR A 79 0.08 -9.84 -8.57
N VAL A 80 0.58 -10.07 -7.36
CA VAL A 80 1.99 -9.83 -7.02
C VAL A 80 2.83 -11.03 -7.41
N SER A 81 3.87 -10.78 -8.21
CA SER A 81 4.80 -11.81 -8.71
C SER A 81 6.03 -11.95 -7.84
N LYS A 82 6.48 -10.85 -7.20
CA LYS A 82 7.64 -10.86 -6.31
C LYS A 82 7.54 -9.78 -5.25
N THR A 83 8.07 -10.11 -4.07
CA THR A 83 8.11 -9.25 -2.89
C THR A 83 9.50 -9.31 -2.28
N VAL A 84 10.06 -8.15 -1.92
CA VAL A 84 11.35 -8.06 -1.24
C VAL A 84 11.29 -7.08 -0.08
N PRO A 85 11.95 -7.35 1.06
CA PRO A 85 12.00 -6.41 2.17
C PRO A 85 12.79 -5.16 1.77
N ILE A 86 12.36 -3.99 2.24
CA ILE A 86 13.07 -2.73 2.03
C ILE A 86 13.32 -2.00 3.35
N GLN A 87 14.31 -1.13 3.35
CA GLN A 87 14.52 -0.13 4.39
C GLN A 87 14.14 1.23 3.84
N VAL A 88 13.37 1.98 4.63
CA VAL A 88 13.06 3.38 4.35
C VAL A 88 14.19 4.22 4.94
N GLY A 89 14.63 5.27 4.23
CA GLY A 89 15.68 6.14 4.74
C GLY A 89 15.24 6.83 6.03
N GLU A 90 16.18 7.03 6.94
CA GLU A 90 15.89 7.57 8.29
C GLU A 90 16.95 8.58 8.71
N SER A 91 16.55 9.44 9.66
CA SER A 91 17.47 10.34 10.37
C SER A 91 17.24 10.16 11.86
N LEU A 92 18.21 9.55 12.54
CA LEU A 92 18.15 9.28 13.97
C LEU A 92 19.36 9.94 14.65
N GLY A 93 19.10 10.84 15.60
CA GLY A 93 20.16 11.53 16.35
C GLY A 93 21.14 12.30 15.46
N GLY A 94 20.68 12.83 14.32
CA GLY A 94 21.52 13.55 13.34
C GLY A 94 22.30 12.65 12.37
N LYS A 95 22.25 11.32 12.53
CA LYS A 95 22.81 10.37 11.56
C LYS A 95 21.77 10.03 10.50
N VAL A 96 22.11 10.28 9.24
CA VAL A 96 21.27 9.94 8.09
C VAL A 96 21.66 8.57 7.54
N THR A 97 20.69 7.68 7.41
CA THR A 97 20.81 6.39 6.72
C THR A 97 19.92 6.43 5.47
N LEU A 98 20.49 6.18 4.29
CA LEU A 98 19.71 6.11 3.06
C LEU A 98 18.91 4.81 2.97
N GLY A 99 17.69 4.92 2.46
CA GLY A 99 16.80 3.79 2.20
C GLY A 99 17.28 2.93 1.03
N SER A 100 16.65 1.77 0.88
CA SER A 100 16.99 0.78 -0.13
C SER A 100 16.82 1.30 -1.56
N THR A 101 17.59 0.73 -2.50
CA THR A 101 17.33 0.81 -3.95
C THR A 101 16.87 -0.55 -4.45
N VAL A 102 15.75 -0.56 -5.14
CA VAL A 102 15.06 -1.74 -5.67
C VAL A 102 15.11 -1.69 -7.19
N PRO A 103 15.97 -2.49 -7.83
CA PRO A 103 16.02 -2.56 -9.29
C PRO A 103 14.78 -3.27 -9.83
N LEU A 104 14.08 -2.66 -10.77
CA LEU A 104 13.03 -3.32 -11.56
C LEU A 104 13.68 -4.02 -12.75
N ILE A 105 13.37 -5.29 -12.96
CA ILE A 105 13.73 -6.06 -14.16
C ILE A 105 12.44 -6.41 -14.91
N VAL A 106 12.39 -6.21 -16.21
CA VAL A 106 11.24 -6.52 -17.07
C VAL A 106 11.65 -7.56 -18.10
N HIS A 107 11.29 -8.81 -17.84
CA HIS A 107 11.56 -9.94 -18.71
C HIS A 107 10.71 -9.90 -19.96
N LYS A 108 11.37 -9.88 -21.12
CA LYS A 108 10.74 -9.90 -22.45
C LYS A 108 9.64 -8.85 -22.63
N ARG A 109 9.74 -7.71 -21.93
CA ARG A 109 8.71 -6.63 -21.89
C ARG A 109 7.34 -7.04 -21.35
N LYS A 110 7.22 -8.21 -20.73
CA LYS A 110 5.92 -8.82 -20.38
C LYS A 110 5.77 -9.21 -18.92
N ALA A 111 6.85 -9.37 -18.17
CA ALA A 111 6.79 -9.77 -16.77
C ALA A 111 7.78 -8.96 -15.97
N CYS A 112 7.36 -8.48 -14.80
CA CYS A 112 8.23 -7.76 -13.88
C CYS A 112 8.88 -8.74 -12.90
N ASP A 113 10.07 -8.38 -12.47
CA ASP A 113 10.90 -9.04 -11.48
C ASP A 113 11.65 -7.95 -10.71
N ILE A 114 12.13 -8.28 -9.53
CA ILE A 114 12.92 -7.38 -8.68
C ILE A 114 14.34 -7.93 -8.62
N GLY A 115 15.31 -7.10 -9.02
CA GLY A 115 16.73 -7.41 -8.93
C GLY A 115 17.24 -7.43 -7.48
N HIS A 116 18.56 -7.53 -7.33
CA HIS A 116 19.19 -7.50 -6.02
C HIS A 116 19.01 -6.14 -5.34
N VAL A 117 18.31 -6.12 -4.20
CA VAL A 117 18.08 -4.90 -3.42
C VAL A 117 19.38 -4.44 -2.79
N LYS A 118 19.70 -3.15 -2.95
CA LYS A 118 20.86 -2.52 -2.32
C LYS A 118 20.43 -1.72 -1.08
N THR A 119 21.06 -2.00 0.05
CA THR A 119 20.81 -1.30 1.32
C THR A 119 22.14 -1.08 2.08
N PRO A 120 22.56 0.16 2.36
CA PRO A 120 21.93 1.43 1.99
C PRO A 120 21.94 1.66 0.47
N GLY A 121 20.83 2.17 -0.05
CA GLY A 121 20.65 2.53 -1.45
C GLY A 121 20.61 4.05 -1.63
N GLY A 122 19.79 4.52 -2.57
CA GLY A 122 19.55 5.93 -2.87
C GLY A 122 18.17 6.43 -2.42
N GLY A 123 17.48 5.69 -1.54
CA GLY A 123 16.25 6.16 -0.89
C GLY A 123 16.55 7.34 0.03
N LYS A 124 15.89 8.48 -0.17
CA LYS A 124 16.01 9.65 0.72
C LYS A 124 15.39 9.35 2.09
N ILE A 125 15.58 10.25 3.07
CA ILE A 125 14.86 10.17 4.35
C ILE A 125 13.35 10.04 4.08
N GLY A 126 12.69 9.10 4.75
CA GLY A 126 11.29 8.75 4.55
C GLY A 126 11.01 7.94 3.30
N ASN A 127 12.01 7.61 2.47
CA ASN A 127 11.81 6.96 1.17
C ASN A 127 12.66 5.70 1.00
N PHE A 128 12.15 4.76 0.20
CA PHE A 128 13.00 3.84 -0.56
C PHE A 128 12.95 4.22 -2.05
N GLN A 129 13.83 3.64 -2.85
CA GLN A 129 13.96 3.96 -4.26
C GLN A 129 13.60 2.75 -5.13
N PHE A 130 12.74 2.93 -6.13
CA PHE A 130 12.72 2.03 -7.29
C PHE A 130 13.65 2.59 -8.38
N ASP A 131 14.44 1.72 -8.98
CA ASP A 131 15.31 2.03 -10.10
C ASP A 131 14.88 1.23 -11.33
N THR A 132 14.33 1.93 -12.32
CA THR A 132 13.94 1.37 -13.62
C THR A 132 14.91 1.78 -14.72
N THR A 133 16.12 2.24 -14.37
CA THR A 133 17.16 2.51 -15.38
C THR A 133 17.48 1.23 -16.14
N CYS A 134 17.05 1.20 -17.40
CA CYS A 134 17.16 0.05 -18.25
C CYS A 134 18.63 -0.14 -18.59
N LYS A 135 19.21 -1.25 -18.12
CA LYS A 135 20.51 -1.73 -18.59
C LYS A 135 20.27 -3.01 -19.38
N ASP A 136 20.96 -3.15 -20.50
CA ASP A 136 20.98 -4.37 -21.32
C ASP A 136 19.58 -4.91 -21.66
N ASP A 137 19.26 -6.16 -21.31
CA ASP A 137 18.01 -6.86 -21.65
C ASP A 137 16.75 -6.31 -20.93
N ASN A 138 16.90 -5.33 -20.03
CA ASN A 138 15.82 -4.71 -19.27
C ASN A 138 15.12 -3.56 -20.04
N ILE A 139 15.11 -3.60 -21.37
CA ILE A 139 14.52 -2.53 -22.20
C ILE A 139 13.01 -2.78 -22.35
N PHE A 140 12.22 -1.94 -21.67
CA PHE A 140 10.76 -1.83 -21.84
C PHE A 140 10.34 -0.37 -22.07
N THR A 141 9.11 -0.16 -22.52
CA THR A 141 8.49 1.15 -22.70
C THR A 141 7.32 1.35 -21.75
N ALA A 142 6.88 2.60 -21.54
CA ALA A 142 5.64 2.87 -20.81
C ALA A 142 4.42 2.21 -21.50
N ALA A 143 4.46 2.04 -22.83
CA ALA A 143 3.42 1.31 -23.57
C ALA A 143 3.45 -0.19 -23.26
N ASP A 144 4.63 -0.81 -23.15
CA ASP A 144 4.77 -2.21 -22.74
C ASP A 144 4.22 -2.43 -21.32
N ALA A 145 4.53 -1.51 -20.39
CA ALA A 145 4.04 -1.57 -19.02
C ALA A 145 2.51 -1.52 -18.95
N LYS A 146 1.87 -0.64 -19.73
CA LYS A 146 0.41 -0.56 -19.83
C LYS A 146 -0.19 -1.78 -20.52
N ALA A 147 0.34 -2.16 -21.69
CA ALA A 147 -0.20 -3.27 -22.50
C ALA A 147 -0.10 -4.63 -21.80
N ASN A 148 0.86 -4.79 -20.88
CA ASN A 148 1.05 -6.02 -20.11
C ASN A 148 0.62 -5.87 -18.64
N ASN A 149 -0.08 -4.78 -18.31
CA ASN A 149 -0.57 -4.44 -16.98
C ASN A 149 0.51 -4.50 -15.88
N LEU A 150 1.77 -4.21 -16.19
CA LEU A 150 2.88 -4.30 -15.24
C LEU A 150 2.73 -3.28 -14.12
N LEU A 151 2.96 -3.71 -12.88
CA LEU A 151 2.92 -2.86 -11.70
C LEU A 151 4.18 -2.99 -10.85
N ILE A 152 4.54 -1.88 -10.22
CA ILE A 152 5.42 -1.84 -9.06
C ILE A 152 4.71 -1.12 -7.93
N GLY A 153 5.16 -1.35 -6.70
CA GLY A 153 4.50 -0.77 -5.54
C GLY A 153 5.17 -1.07 -4.23
N VAL A 154 4.47 -0.71 -3.17
CA VAL A 154 4.85 -1.03 -1.78
C VAL A 154 3.75 -1.89 -1.16
N ALA A 155 4.16 -2.85 -0.33
CA ALA A 155 3.28 -3.68 0.48
C ALA A 155 3.71 -3.67 1.95
N SER A 156 2.79 -4.02 2.84
CA SER A 156 3.01 -4.15 4.28
C SER A 156 3.16 -5.61 4.75
N SER A 157 3.43 -6.54 3.84
CA SER A 157 3.63 -7.96 4.15
C SER A 157 4.63 -8.60 3.20
N LYS A 158 5.40 -9.56 3.73
CA LYS A 158 6.35 -10.39 2.98
C LYS A 158 5.68 -11.25 1.92
N ASP A 159 4.43 -11.66 2.17
CA ASP A 159 3.72 -12.59 1.30
C ASP A 159 3.26 -11.87 0.02
N GLY A 160 3.32 -10.53 0.00
CA GLY A 160 2.95 -9.72 -1.15
C GLY A 160 1.50 -9.89 -1.58
N ASP A 161 0.65 -10.52 -0.77
CA ASP A 161 -0.73 -10.77 -1.14
C ASP A 161 -1.45 -9.45 -1.45
N ILE A 162 -2.45 -9.51 -2.32
CA ILE A 162 -3.18 -8.35 -2.82
C ILE A 162 -3.74 -7.48 -1.68
N GLY A 163 -4.17 -8.11 -0.58
CA GLY A 163 -4.63 -7.43 0.66
C GLY A 163 -3.54 -6.74 1.47
N THR A 164 -2.30 -6.71 0.98
CA THR A 164 -1.17 -6.08 1.67
C THR A 164 -0.45 -5.07 0.80
N ALA A 165 -0.77 -5.02 -0.50
CA ALA A 165 -0.30 -3.98 -1.41
C ALA A 165 -0.91 -2.64 -0.98
N MET A 166 -0.06 -1.69 -0.61
CA MET A 166 -0.46 -0.38 -0.12
C MET A 166 -0.71 0.60 -1.28
N ALA A 167 0.14 0.57 -2.28
CA ALA A 167 -0.13 1.25 -3.54
C ALA A 167 0.66 0.65 -4.68
N THR A 168 0.08 0.70 -5.86
CA THR A 168 0.67 0.20 -7.10
C THR A 168 0.51 1.22 -8.21
N PHE A 169 1.49 1.26 -9.11
CA PHE A 169 1.47 2.09 -10.31
C PHE A 169 2.26 1.45 -11.44
N HIS A 170 1.97 1.87 -12.67
CA HIS A 170 2.74 1.43 -13.83
C HIS A 170 4.12 2.08 -13.83
N PRO A 171 5.21 1.28 -13.92
CA PRO A 171 6.54 1.85 -14.06
C PRO A 171 6.73 2.45 -15.46
N ALA A 172 7.44 3.58 -15.53
CA ALA A 172 8.03 4.09 -16.75
C ALA A 172 9.52 3.68 -16.81
N PRO A 173 10.08 3.47 -18.00
CA PRO A 173 11.49 3.09 -18.15
C PRO A 173 12.42 4.27 -17.90
N ASN A 174 13.65 3.99 -17.47
CA ASN A 174 14.69 4.99 -17.25
C ASN A 174 14.34 6.05 -16.19
N VAL A 175 13.64 5.62 -15.14
CA VAL A 175 13.21 6.48 -14.03
C VAL A 175 13.75 5.95 -12.72
N THR A 176 14.10 6.88 -11.85
CA THR A 176 14.29 6.62 -10.43
C THR A 176 13.10 7.20 -9.68
N TYR A 177 12.36 6.34 -8.98
CA TYR A 177 11.24 6.73 -8.13
C TYR A 177 11.68 6.77 -6.68
N GLN A 178 11.35 7.83 -5.96
CA GLN A 178 11.39 7.87 -4.50
C GLN A 178 9.97 7.59 -4.01
N VAL A 179 9.82 6.53 -3.24
CA VAL A 179 8.55 6.08 -2.69
C VAL A 179 8.60 6.24 -1.17
N GLN A 180 7.70 7.06 -0.64
CA GLN A 180 7.49 7.27 0.79
C GLN A 180 6.23 6.54 1.24
N PRO A 181 6.35 5.37 1.89
CA PRO A 181 5.25 4.76 2.60
C PRO A 181 4.78 5.67 3.74
N LYS A 182 3.48 5.67 4.01
CA LYS A 182 2.89 6.39 5.15
C LYS A 182 2.18 5.38 6.05
N PRO A 183 2.48 5.32 7.35
CA PRO A 183 1.74 4.52 8.33
C PRO A 183 0.43 5.22 8.73
N VAL A 184 -0.27 5.77 7.74
CA VAL A 184 -1.58 6.38 7.89
C VAL A 184 -2.58 5.45 7.22
N TYR A 185 -3.62 5.08 7.95
CA TYR A 185 -4.63 4.15 7.48
C TYR A 185 -6.02 4.72 7.68
N TYR A 186 -6.95 4.28 6.87
CA TYR A 186 -8.34 4.69 6.92
C TYR A 186 -9.21 3.50 7.31
N VAL A 187 -10.18 3.76 8.16
CA VAL A 187 -11.28 2.85 8.46
C VAL A 187 -12.55 3.43 7.89
N ALA A 188 -13.31 2.64 7.15
CA ALA A 188 -14.64 3.01 6.66
C ALA A 188 -15.64 1.86 6.89
N PHE A 189 -16.93 2.16 6.73
CA PHE A 189 -18.03 1.21 6.87
C PHE A 189 -19.03 1.32 5.70
N GLY A 190 -19.76 0.24 5.38
CA GLY A 190 -20.64 0.21 4.20
C GLY A 190 -21.18 -1.16 3.81
N SER A 191 -21.81 -1.26 2.64
CA SER A 191 -22.60 -2.42 2.21
C SER A 191 -21.78 -3.65 1.77
N SER A 192 -20.63 -3.47 1.14
CA SER A 192 -19.66 -4.56 0.88
C SER A 192 -18.31 -4.01 0.44
N PHE A 193 -17.23 -4.71 0.77
CA PHE A 193 -15.86 -4.37 0.41
C PHE A 193 -15.12 -5.66 0.06
N GLU A 194 -14.36 -5.69 -1.03
CA GLU A 194 -13.52 -6.84 -1.36
C GLU A 194 -12.05 -6.51 -1.11
N VAL A 195 -11.32 -7.46 -0.50
CA VAL A 195 -9.88 -7.30 -0.29
C VAL A 195 -9.17 -7.24 -1.64
N GLY A 196 -8.37 -6.21 -1.83
CA GLY A 196 -7.63 -5.98 -3.06
C GLY A 196 -8.30 -5.07 -4.07
N ASP A 197 -9.55 -4.66 -3.83
CA ASP A 197 -10.21 -3.64 -4.64
C ASP A 197 -9.41 -2.34 -4.64
N LEU A 198 -9.19 -1.79 -5.83
CA LEU A 198 -8.65 -0.44 -5.99
C LEU A 198 -9.68 0.57 -5.51
N VAL A 199 -9.31 1.40 -4.53
CA VAL A 199 -10.17 2.45 -3.98
C VAL A 199 -9.50 3.82 -4.09
N LYS A 200 -10.30 4.82 -4.50
CA LYS A 200 -9.98 6.22 -4.24
C LYS A 200 -10.45 6.53 -2.82
N VAL A 201 -9.55 6.98 -1.95
CA VAL A 201 -9.87 7.37 -0.56
C VAL A 201 -11.10 8.28 -0.52
N GLU A 202 -11.17 9.25 -1.42
CA GLU A 202 -12.30 10.21 -1.54
C GLU A 202 -13.63 9.56 -1.95
N ALA A 203 -13.60 8.38 -2.55
CA ALA A 203 -14.78 7.63 -2.98
C ALA A 203 -15.31 6.70 -1.87
N VAL A 204 -14.51 6.42 -0.84
CA VAL A 204 -14.91 5.56 0.29
C VAL A 204 -15.63 6.40 1.35
N GLY A 205 -16.89 6.79 1.05
CA GLY A 205 -17.89 7.32 1.99
C GLY A 205 -17.38 8.03 3.26
N SER A 206 -17.98 7.69 4.41
CA SER A 206 -17.51 8.18 5.72
C SER A 206 -16.33 7.33 6.19
N SER A 207 -15.19 7.97 6.46
CA SER A 207 -13.98 7.30 6.91
C SER A 207 -13.27 8.05 8.04
N LEU A 208 -12.48 7.33 8.85
CA LEU A 208 -11.65 7.87 9.91
C LEU A 208 -10.17 7.56 9.62
N ALA A 209 -9.35 8.61 9.55
CA ALA A 209 -7.91 8.50 9.40
C ALA A 209 -7.23 8.16 10.74
N VAL A 210 -6.33 7.18 10.71
CA VAL A 210 -5.51 6.69 11.81
C VAL A 210 -4.04 6.88 11.45
N ASP A 211 -3.43 7.92 11.99
CA ASP A 211 -1.99 8.18 11.90
C ASP A 211 -1.31 7.68 13.18
N PHE A 212 -0.62 6.54 13.08
CA PHE A 212 0.10 5.94 14.22
C PHE A 212 1.34 6.73 14.63
N VAL A 213 1.98 7.43 13.68
CA VAL A 213 3.17 8.25 13.96
C VAL A 213 2.79 9.49 14.73
N ALA A 214 1.78 10.23 14.27
CA ALA A 214 1.28 11.42 14.96
C ALA A 214 0.76 11.09 16.37
N ARG A 215 0.21 9.88 16.56
CA ARG A 215 -0.29 9.41 17.86
C ARG A 215 0.77 8.84 18.78
N SER A 216 1.94 8.48 18.26
CA SER A 216 3.00 7.80 19.04
C SER A 216 2.50 6.52 19.76
N VAL A 217 1.60 5.77 19.12
CA VAL A 217 1.06 4.50 19.63
C VAL A 217 1.07 3.45 18.52
N ASN A 218 0.98 2.18 18.90
CA ASN A 218 0.84 1.07 17.95
C ASN A 218 -0.57 0.44 17.96
N GLU A 219 -1.43 0.82 18.91
CA GLU A 219 -2.79 0.32 19.02
C GLU A 219 -3.76 1.48 19.21
N VAL A 220 -4.90 1.43 18.51
CA VAL A 220 -6.01 2.38 18.70
C VAL A 220 -7.34 1.65 18.83
N THR A 221 -8.25 2.23 19.59
CA THR A 221 -9.66 1.81 19.65
C THR A 221 -10.55 2.89 19.04
N ILE A 222 -11.44 2.48 18.16
CA ILE A 222 -12.42 3.32 17.49
C ILE A 222 -13.82 2.90 17.95
N ILE A 223 -14.70 3.85 18.18
CA ILE A 223 -16.13 3.62 18.39
C ILE A 223 -16.86 4.02 17.11
N HIS A 224 -17.74 3.14 16.64
CA HIS A 224 -18.77 3.47 15.66
C HIS A 224 -20.09 3.63 16.43
N ASP A 225 -20.61 4.85 16.55
CA ASP A 225 -21.84 5.11 17.29
C ASP A 225 -23.12 5.02 16.45
N ASP A 226 -24.26 5.17 17.12
CA ASP A 226 -25.62 5.12 16.54
C ASP A 226 -25.95 6.33 15.65
N THR A 227 -25.06 7.33 15.58
CA THR A 227 -25.15 8.45 14.63
C THR A 227 -24.39 8.17 13.32
N ASN A 228 -23.85 6.95 13.16
CA ASN A 228 -22.95 6.56 12.08
C ASN A 228 -21.63 7.36 12.06
N THR A 229 -21.12 7.73 13.24
CA THR A 229 -19.84 8.44 13.38
C THR A 229 -18.76 7.50 13.89
N LEU A 230 -17.57 7.57 13.28
CA LEU A 230 -16.35 6.93 13.75
C LEU A 230 -15.50 7.93 14.55
N TYR A 231 -15.10 7.58 15.78
CA TYR A 231 -14.18 8.40 16.57
C TYR A 231 -13.28 7.55 17.46
N PHE A 232 -12.14 8.12 17.89
CA PHE A 232 -11.21 7.47 18.80
C PHE A 232 -11.78 7.41 20.22
N GLN A 233 -11.64 6.27 20.87
CA GLN A 233 -11.94 6.11 22.30
C GLN A 233 -10.86 6.79 23.16
#